data_AF-A0A2U1R5E3-F1
#
_entry.id   AF-A0A2U1R5E3-F1
#
_cell.length_a   1.000
_cell.length_b   1.000
_cell.length_c   1.000
_cell.angle_alpha   90.00
_cell.angle_beta   90.00
_cell.angle_gamma   90.00
#
_symmetry.space_group_name_H-M   'P 1'
#
loop_
_entity.id
_entity.type
_entity.pdbx_description
1 polymer ?
#
loop_
_entity_poly.entity_id
_entity_poly.type
_entity_poly.pdbx_seq_one_letter_code
_entity_poly.pdbx_strand_id
1 'polypeptide(L)'
;MTKPRWKKALFIGLPLALAISAGAGFLAWDYWNNPGYPVKVMKQATELQDRLLSFDSHITVPLSFGSHDHEADKDGSGQFDLVKANRGRLSGAALTVFGWPEMWNGPNAPHRPTEGFVEEARNQQEVRYKIISGIVRDFPNQAGIAYTPDDFRRLHGEGKFAIFISMLNAYPLGNDLSKLDLWAGRGMRMFGFSYIGNNSWADSSRPLPFFNDSPDALDGLSEIGKQAVQRLNDLGVIIDVSQMSTKALEQVAELSRTPLVASHSAPRAAVDIPRNLSDKELQLIKNSGGVVQVVAFSQYLKPLTQGTQDKLNALRARFDLPPLPNLAMALMPGDPIITAWSEQKLGQYASGLYAILEEEPKATLKDFGDAIDYTVRKIGIDHVGIASDFNDGGGIKGWENVGEIRNVTAELLQRGYSEADIAKLWGGNFMRVWDQVQKAAKPALASRQEVARP
;
A
#
# COMPACT_ATOMS: atom_id res chain seq x y z
N MET A 1 -70.24 19.15 -7.40
CA MET A 1 -69.20 18.26 -6.82
C MET A 1 -67.83 18.90 -7.02
N THR A 2 -67.32 19.60 -6.00
CA THR A 2 -65.99 20.22 -6.01
C THR A 2 -64.93 19.15 -5.76
N LYS A 3 -64.11 18.82 -6.77
CA LYS A 3 -62.98 17.90 -6.58
C LYS A 3 -62.03 18.49 -5.51
N PRO A 4 -61.65 17.73 -4.47
CA PRO A 4 -60.94 18.30 -3.34
C PRO A 4 -59.49 18.63 -3.75
N ARG A 5 -59.09 19.90 -3.54
CA ARG A 5 -57.81 20.51 -3.96
C ARG A 5 -56.57 19.83 -3.37
N TRP A 6 -56.72 19.00 -2.34
CA TRP A 6 -55.62 18.31 -1.65
C TRP A 6 -54.87 17.29 -2.51
N LYS A 7 -55.53 16.63 -3.48
CA LYS A 7 -54.87 15.65 -4.35
C LYS A 7 -53.79 16.29 -5.23
N LYS A 8 -53.97 17.54 -5.69
CA LYS A 8 -52.95 18.26 -6.49
C LYS A 8 -51.73 18.68 -5.65
N ALA A 9 -51.91 19.00 -4.37
CA ALA A 9 -50.82 19.35 -3.47
C ALA A 9 -49.91 18.13 -3.18
N LEU A 10 -50.47 16.92 -3.08
CA LEU A 10 -49.68 15.69 -2.91
C LEU A 10 -48.90 15.29 -4.18
N PHE A 11 -49.50 15.41 -5.36
CA PHE A 11 -48.87 14.99 -6.62
C PHE A 11 -47.72 15.89 -7.09
N ILE A 12 -47.66 17.15 -6.65
CA ILE A 12 -46.59 18.11 -7.01
C ILE A 12 -45.70 18.43 -5.81
N GLY A 13 -46.28 18.52 -4.61
CA GLY A 13 -45.55 18.87 -3.38
C GLY A 13 -44.65 17.75 -2.88
N LEU A 14 -45.05 16.47 -3.00
CA LEU A 14 -44.22 15.35 -2.54
C LEU A 14 -42.98 15.14 -3.44
N PRO A 15 -43.08 15.15 -4.79
CA PRO A 15 -41.89 15.08 -5.64
C PRO A 15 -40.97 16.29 -5.49
N LEU A 16 -41.53 17.51 -5.32
CA LEU A 16 -40.74 18.72 -5.11
C LEU A 16 -40.04 18.70 -3.74
N ALA A 17 -40.70 18.25 -2.67
CA ALA A 17 -40.09 18.09 -1.36
C ALA A 17 -39.02 16.99 -1.34
N LEU A 18 -39.20 15.90 -2.09
CA LEU A 18 -38.18 14.87 -2.29
C LEU A 18 -37.00 15.39 -3.09
N ALA A 19 -37.22 16.16 -4.15
CA ALA A 19 -36.16 16.78 -4.94
C ALA A 19 -35.37 17.83 -4.15
N ILE A 20 -36.04 18.65 -3.33
CA ILE A 20 -35.40 19.62 -2.43
C ILE A 20 -34.62 18.89 -1.33
N SER A 21 -35.18 17.84 -0.73
CA SER A 21 -34.49 17.03 0.29
C SER A 21 -33.27 16.30 -0.30
N ALA A 22 -33.38 15.74 -1.50
CA ALA A 22 -32.28 15.10 -2.21
C ALA A 22 -31.21 16.13 -2.62
N GLY A 23 -31.62 17.31 -3.09
CA GLY A 23 -30.72 18.42 -3.41
C GLY A 23 -30.00 18.97 -2.18
N ALA A 24 -30.71 19.13 -1.06
CA ALA A 24 -30.12 19.55 0.21
C ALA A 24 -29.20 18.47 0.80
N GLY A 25 -29.56 17.19 0.67
CA GLY A 25 -28.71 16.06 1.07
C GLY A 25 -27.45 15.96 0.21
N PHE A 26 -27.57 16.16 -1.11
CA PHE A 26 -26.44 16.21 -2.03
C PHE A 26 -25.52 17.40 -1.72
N LEU A 27 -26.07 18.60 -1.51
CA LEU A 27 -25.30 19.80 -1.17
C LEU A 27 -24.64 19.71 0.20
N ALA A 28 -25.30 19.09 1.19
CA ALA A 28 -24.71 18.85 2.52
C ALA A 28 -23.58 17.81 2.44
N TRP A 29 -23.77 16.74 1.67
CA TRP A 29 -22.75 15.72 1.43
C TRP A 29 -21.54 16.29 0.65
N ASP A 30 -21.79 17.10 -0.38
CA ASP A 30 -20.76 17.78 -1.18
C ASP A 30 -20.01 18.83 -0.33
N TYR A 31 -20.70 19.59 0.51
CA TYR A 31 -20.07 20.60 1.37
C TYR A 31 -19.21 19.99 2.49
N TRP A 32 -19.61 18.86 3.07
CA TRP A 32 -18.84 18.22 4.15
C TRP A 32 -17.72 17.30 3.67
N ASN A 33 -17.77 16.74 2.46
CA ASN A 33 -16.75 15.81 1.94
C ASN A 33 -15.81 16.44 0.90
N ASN A 34 -15.97 17.72 0.57
CA ASN A 34 -15.08 18.41 -0.34
C ASN A 34 -13.86 19.00 0.41
N PRO A 35 -12.62 18.56 0.12
CA PRO A 35 -11.42 19.02 0.82
C PRO A 35 -10.95 20.41 0.38
N GLY A 36 -11.78 21.18 -0.34
CA GLY A 36 -11.52 22.58 -0.72
C GLY A 36 -11.41 22.84 -2.23
N TYR A 37 -11.83 21.90 -3.08
CA TYR A 37 -11.82 22.06 -4.53
C TYR A 37 -13.09 22.75 -5.06
N PRO A 38 -13.03 23.42 -6.23
CA PRO A 38 -14.23 23.95 -6.87
C PRO A 38 -15.27 22.84 -7.15
N VAL A 39 -16.56 23.13 -6.92
CA VAL A 39 -17.67 22.17 -7.13
C VAL A 39 -17.62 21.54 -8.53
N LYS A 40 -17.26 22.30 -9.56
CA LYS A 40 -17.12 21.79 -10.93
C LYS A 40 -16.06 20.69 -11.04
N VAL A 41 -14.93 20.84 -10.35
CA VAL A 41 -13.82 19.86 -10.34
C VAL A 41 -14.26 18.60 -9.58
N MET A 42 -14.90 18.74 -8.42
CA MET A 42 -15.43 17.60 -7.66
C MET A 42 -16.50 16.81 -8.42
N LYS A 43 -17.38 17.52 -9.14
CA LYS A 43 -18.37 16.91 -10.02
C LYS A 43 -17.70 16.08 -11.13
N GLN A 44 -16.72 16.67 -11.82
CA GLN A 44 -15.98 15.97 -12.86
C GLN A 44 -15.20 14.77 -12.29
N ALA A 45 -14.57 14.91 -11.13
CA ALA A 45 -13.87 13.82 -10.45
C ALA A 45 -14.81 12.67 -10.12
N THR A 46 -16.03 12.98 -9.66
CA THR A 46 -17.06 11.97 -9.37
C THR A 46 -17.52 11.25 -10.64
N GLU A 47 -17.89 12.00 -11.69
CA GLU A 47 -18.32 11.43 -12.97
C GLU A 47 -17.23 10.57 -13.63
N LEU A 48 -15.97 10.98 -13.48
CA LEU A 48 -14.83 10.22 -13.96
C LEU A 48 -14.63 8.94 -13.14
N GLN A 49 -14.65 9.02 -11.81
CA GLN A 49 -14.45 7.85 -10.95
C GLN A 49 -15.52 6.77 -11.14
N ASP A 50 -16.76 7.15 -11.45
CA ASP A 50 -17.87 6.21 -11.70
C ASP A 50 -17.65 5.27 -12.89
N ARG A 51 -16.75 5.64 -13.81
CA ARG A 51 -16.42 4.87 -15.01
C ARG A 51 -14.95 4.44 -15.11
N LEU A 52 -14.09 4.94 -14.22
CA LEU A 52 -12.68 4.57 -14.19
C LEU A 52 -12.50 3.22 -13.51
N LEU A 53 -11.65 2.40 -14.11
CA LEU A 53 -10.99 1.32 -13.40
C LEU A 53 -9.95 1.96 -12.46
N SER A 54 -10.13 1.77 -11.16
CA SER A 54 -9.25 2.29 -10.12
C SER A 54 -8.70 1.20 -9.22
N PHE A 55 -7.40 1.26 -8.98
CA PHE A 55 -6.61 0.25 -8.31
C PHE A 55 -5.64 0.92 -7.33
N ASP A 56 -5.64 0.41 -6.10
CA ASP A 56 -4.63 0.73 -5.09
C ASP A 56 -3.68 -0.48 -4.96
N SER A 57 -2.38 -0.27 -5.15
CA SER A 57 -1.40 -1.36 -5.10
C SER A 57 -0.93 -1.75 -3.71
N HIS A 58 -1.42 -1.10 -2.64
CA HIS A 58 -1.04 -1.50 -1.29
C HIS A 58 -2.08 -1.12 -0.22
N ILE A 59 -2.84 -2.12 0.23
CA ILE A 59 -3.66 -2.03 1.45
C ILE A 59 -3.29 -3.21 2.36
N THR A 60 -2.92 -2.91 3.60
CA THR A 60 -2.65 -3.92 4.61
C THR A 60 -3.94 -4.53 5.11
N VAL A 61 -3.96 -5.85 5.29
CA VAL A 61 -5.07 -6.58 5.92
C VAL A 61 -4.78 -6.71 7.42
N PRO A 62 -5.55 -6.03 8.30
CA PRO A 62 -5.43 -6.22 9.75
C PRO A 62 -5.71 -7.68 10.14
N LEU A 63 -5.03 -8.21 11.15
CA LEU A 63 -5.24 -9.60 11.60
C LEU A 63 -6.64 -9.84 12.19
N SER A 64 -7.31 -8.78 12.66
CA SER A 64 -8.70 -8.81 13.15
C SER A 64 -9.75 -8.58 12.07
N PHE A 65 -9.37 -8.32 10.81
CA PHE A 65 -10.33 -7.96 9.78
C PHE A 65 -11.33 -9.11 9.51
N GLY A 66 -12.61 -8.79 9.47
CA GLY A 66 -13.72 -9.76 9.40
C GLY A 66 -14.22 -10.26 10.75
N SER A 67 -13.61 -9.87 11.88
CA SER A 67 -14.16 -10.16 13.22
C SER A 67 -15.27 -9.18 13.63
N HIS A 68 -15.87 -9.40 14.81
CA HIS A 68 -16.78 -8.43 15.43
C HIS A 68 -16.14 -7.02 15.47
N ASP A 69 -16.91 -5.99 15.16
CA ASP A 69 -16.53 -4.58 15.03
C ASP A 69 -15.51 -4.24 13.92
N HIS A 70 -15.10 -5.23 13.12
CA HIS A 70 -14.14 -5.10 12.03
C HIS A 70 -14.64 -5.81 10.77
N GLU A 71 -15.96 -5.89 10.58
CA GLU A 71 -16.58 -6.62 9.48
C GLU A 71 -16.26 -6.00 8.12
N ALA A 72 -16.04 -6.85 7.11
CA ALA A 72 -15.65 -6.40 5.78
C ALA A 72 -16.78 -5.65 5.04
N ASP A 73 -18.04 -5.83 5.43
CA ASP A 73 -19.23 -5.27 4.76
C ASP A 73 -19.92 -4.15 5.56
N LYS A 74 -19.26 -3.62 6.59
CA LYS A 74 -19.76 -2.49 7.39
C LYS A 74 -18.82 -1.29 7.27
N ASP A 75 -19.37 -0.08 7.43
CA ASP A 75 -18.60 1.17 7.48
C ASP A 75 -17.87 1.27 8.85
N GLY A 76 -16.77 0.52 8.99
CA GLY A 76 -16.02 0.37 10.24
C GLY A 76 -15.08 1.54 10.54
N SER A 77 -14.25 1.41 11.58
CA SER A 77 -13.26 2.42 11.95
C SER A 77 -11.96 2.38 11.10
N GLY A 78 -11.73 1.27 10.39
CA GLY A 78 -10.57 1.08 9.52
C GLY A 78 -10.61 1.93 8.24
N GLN A 79 -9.52 1.88 7.47
CA GLN A 79 -9.38 2.67 6.24
C GLN A 79 -9.91 1.93 5.00
N PHE A 80 -10.22 0.64 5.13
CA PHE A 80 -10.80 -0.20 4.09
C PHE A 80 -11.93 -1.06 4.63
N ASP A 81 -13.04 -1.06 3.91
CA ASP A 81 -14.14 -2.03 3.95
C ASP A 81 -14.92 -1.92 2.62
N LEU A 82 -15.81 -2.87 2.34
CA LEU A 82 -16.57 -2.91 1.09
C LEU A 82 -17.56 -1.73 0.97
N VAL A 83 -18.06 -1.17 2.09
CA VAL A 83 -18.95 -0.01 2.08
C VAL A 83 -18.20 1.23 1.61
N LYS A 84 -17.02 1.50 2.19
CA LYS A 84 -16.13 2.59 1.79
C LYS A 84 -15.63 2.39 0.36
N ALA A 85 -15.22 1.17 -0.01
CA ALA A 85 -14.74 0.90 -1.37
C ALA A 85 -15.83 1.20 -2.42
N ASN A 86 -17.07 0.77 -2.16
CA ASN A 86 -18.21 1.10 -3.03
C ASN A 86 -18.55 2.60 -3.01
N ARG A 87 -18.50 3.26 -1.84
CA ARG A 87 -18.71 4.72 -1.72
C ARG A 87 -17.68 5.50 -2.52
N GLY A 88 -16.41 5.09 -2.47
CA GLY A 88 -15.30 5.71 -3.21
C GLY A 88 -15.27 5.34 -4.69
N ARG A 89 -15.97 4.27 -5.08
CA ARG A 89 -15.91 3.63 -6.41
C ARG A 89 -14.51 3.06 -6.71
N LEU A 90 -13.82 2.57 -5.67
CA LEU A 90 -12.57 1.84 -5.83
C LEU A 90 -12.86 0.49 -6.49
N SER A 91 -12.27 0.23 -7.66
CA SER A 91 -12.56 -1.01 -8.39
C SER A 91 -11.90 -2.23 -7.77
N GLY A 92 -10.73 -2.05 -7.16
CA GLY A 92 -9.99 -3.12 -6.52
C GLY A 92 -8.73 -2.62 -5.83
N ALA A 93 -8.08 -3.50 -5.09
CA ALA A 93 -6.80 -3.20 -4.46
C ALA A 93 -5.94 -4.45 -4.32
N ALA A 94 -4.64 -4.26 -4.18
CA ALA A 94 -3.74 -5.28 -3.68
C ALA A 94 -3.96 -5.41 -2.16
N LEU A 95 -4.59 -6.51 -1.75
CA LEU A 95 -4.70 -6.86 -0.33
C LEU A 95 -3.50 -7.72 0.03
N THR A 96 -2.62 -7.18 0.87
CA THR A 96 -1.29 -7.75 1.09
C THR A 96 -1.30 -8.87 2.13
N VAL A 97 -0.89 -10.07 1.70
CA VAL A 97 -0.46 -11.15 2.60
C VAL A 97 0.90 -10.76 3.17
N PHE A 98 0.97 -10.56 4.47
CA PHE A 98 2.14 -10.02 5.15
C PHE A 98 2.45 -10.84 6.40
N GLY A 99 3.73 -10.90 6.76
CA GLY A 99 4.22 -11.46 8.00
C GLY A 99 5.59 -10.87 8.32
N TRP A 100 5.84 -10.60 9.58
CA TRP A 100 7.10 -10.02 10.05
C TRP A 100 7.37 -10.44 11.50
N PRO A 101 8.60 -10.26 12.01
CA PRO A 101 8.91 -10.54 13.40
C PRO A 101 8.26 -9.50 14.33
N GLU A 102 6.95 -9.66 14.54
CA GLU A 102 6.11 -8.76 15.35
C GLU A 102 6.63 -8.68 16.79
N MET A 103 7.16 -7.52 17.14
CA MET A 103 7.78 -7.27 18.44
C MET A 103 6.79 -6.68 19.45
N TRP A 104 5.65 -6.14 19.01
CA TRP A 104 4.73 -5.39 19.88
C TRP A 104 3.64 -6.23 20.55
N ASN A 105 3.60 -7.53 20.29
CA ASN A 105 2.55 -8.40 20.80
C ASN A 105 2.90 -9.02 22.16
N GLY A 106 1.96 -8.96 23.10
CA GLY A 106 2.03 -9.62 24.40
C GLY A 106 2.53 -8.74 25.56
N PRO A 107 2.46 -9.25 26.80
CA PRO A 107 2.92 -8.52 27.98
C PRO A 107 4.43 -8.23 27.94
N ASN A 108 4.82 -7.03 28.35
CA ASN A 108 6.22 -6.56 28.38
C ASN A 108 6.89 -6.40 27.00
N ALA A 109 6.10 -6.23 25.93
CA ALA A 109 6.62 -5.79 24.65
C ALA A 109 7.46 -4.50 24.77
N PRO A 110 8.48 -4.30 23.90
CA PRO A 110 8.79 -5.11 22.73
C PRO A 110 9.61 -6.38 23.02
N HIS A 111 9.52 -7.39 22.16
CA HIS A 111 10.29 -8.63 22.25
C HIS A 111 11.29 -8.79 21.09
N ARG A 112 12.53 -9.18 21.39
CA ARG A 112 13.54 -9.47 20.37
C ARG A 112 13.16 -10.72 19.57
N PRO A 113 13.40 -10.72 18.24
CA PRO A 113 13.11 -11.89 17.43
C PRO A 113 13.87 -13.14 17.89
N THR A 114 13.17 -14.27 17.91
CA THR A 114 13.74 -15.61 18.11
C THR A 114 13.42 -16.49 16.90
N GLU A 115 13.96 -17.70 16.82
CA GLU A 115 13.64 -18.62 15.71
C GLU A 115 12.13 -18.88 15.57
N GLY A 116 11.39 -18.90 16.69
CA GLY A 116 9.93 -19.07 16.69
C GLY A 116 9.15 -17.93 16.02
N PHE A 117 9.75 -16.75 15.85
CA PHE A 117 9.10 -15.62 15.20
C PHE A 117 8.90 -15.87 13.70
N VAL A 118 9.69 -16.75 13.08
CA VAL A 118 9.46 -17.14 11.67
C VAL A 118 8.14 -17.87 11.54
N GLU A 119 7.83 -18.80 12.44
CA GLU A 119 6.53 -19.51 12.43
C GLU A 119 5.36 -18.57 12.74
N GLU A 120 5.53 -17.65 13.69
CA GLU A 120 4.49 -16.65 13.97
C GLU A 120 4.26 -15.74 12.76
N ALA A 121 5.32 -15.32 12.07
CA ALA A 121 5.19 -14.54 10.85
C ALA A 121 4.49 -15.33 9.72
N ARG A 122 4.66 -16.65 9.65
CA ARG A 122 3.88 -17.52 8.73
C ARG A 122 2.41 -17.60 9.15
N ASN A 123 2.14 -17.71 10.45
CA ASN A 123 0.77 -17.70 10.98
C ASN A 123 0.04 -16.40 10.59
N GLN A 124 0.70 -15.26 10.70
CA GLN A 124 0.18 -13.97 10.22
C GLN A 124 -0.18 -14.00 8.72
N GLN A 125 0.66 -14.59 7.87
CA GLN A 125 0.35 -14.75 6.43
C GLN A 125 -0.88 -15.63 6.20
N GLU A 126 -0.97 -16.77 6.90
CA GLU A 126 -2.12 -17.68 6.80
C GLU A 126 -3.43 -17.04 7.26
N VAL A 127 -3.40 -16.26 8.36
CA VAL A 127 -4.56 -15.50 8.84
C VAL A 127 -5.01 -14.51 7.77
N ARG A 128 -4.10 -13.69 7.21
CA ARG A 128 -4.44 -12.73 6.15
C ARG A 128 -4.99 -13.40 4.89
N TYR A 129 -4.42 -14.54 4.50
CA TYR A 129 -4.95 -15.31 3.37
C TYR A 129 -6.36 -15.85 3.64
N LYS A 130 -6.63 -16.36 4.85
CA LYS A 130 -7.97 -16.83 5.25
C LYS A 130 -8.97 -15.68 5.27
N ILE A 131 -8.56 -14.48 5.71
CA ILE A 131 -9.40 -13.29 5.66
C ILE A 131 -9.74 -12.95 4.20
N ILE A 132 -8.74 -12.82 3.32
CA ILE A 132 -8.94 -12.48 1.90
C ILE A 132 -9.86 -13.48 1.20
N SER A 133 -9.61 -14.78 1.37
CA SER A 133 -10.45 -15.83 0.78
C SER A 133 -11.84 -15.89 1.43
N GLY A 134 -11.95 -15.56 2.73
CA GLY A 134 -13.20 -15.41 3.46
C GLY A 134 -14.09 -14.31 2.91
N ILE A 135 -13.54 -13.14 2.55
CA ILE A 135 -14.30 -12.05 1.92
C ILE A 135 -15.03 -12.54 0.66
N VAL A 136 -14.34 -13.29 -0.20
CA VAL A 136 -14.95 -13.83 -1.44
C VAL A 136 -15.99 -14.90 -1.14
N ARG A 137 -15.74 -15.77 -0.15
CA ARG A 137 -16.68 -16.82 0.25
C ARG A 137 -17.97 -16.23 0.81
N ASP A 138 -17.86 -15.21 1.66
CA ASP A 138 -18.98 -14.66 2.42
C ASP A 138 -19.72 -13.58 1.64
N PHE A 139 -19.03 -12.87 0.74
CA PHE A 139 -19.59 -11.79 -0.09
C PHE A 139 -19.35 -12.00 -1.60
N PRO A 140 -19.75 -13.14 -2.20
CA PRO A 140 -19.42 -13.50 -3.59
C PRO A 140 -20.06 -12.58 -4.64
N ASN A 141 -21.09 -11.82 -4.25
CA ASN A 141 -21.74 -10.82 -5.09
C ASN A 141 -21.11 -9.42 -4.97
N GLN A 142 -20.22 -9.20 -4.00
CA GLN A 142 -19.57 -7.91 -3.75
C GLN A 142 -18.07 -7.92 -4.04
N ALA A 143 -17.40 -9.08 -3.94
CA ALA A 143 -15.96 -9.18 -4.12
C ALA A 143 -15.55 -10.46 -4.86
N GLY A 144 -14.38 -10.42 -5.50
CA GLY A 144 -13.74 -11.58 -6.12
C GLY A 144 -12.24 -11.39 -6.22
N ILE A 145 -11.48 -12.49 -6.30
CA ILE A 145 -10.03 -12.43 -6.54
C ILE A 145 -9.76 -12.34 -8.04
N ALA A 146 -8.94 -11.38 -8.44
CA ALA A 146 -8.43 -11.23 -9.79
C ALA A 146 -7.07 -11.93 -9.92
N TYR A 147 -7.02 -12.99 -10.73
CA TYR A 147 -5.77 -13.72 -11.00
C TYR A 147 -5.05 -13.22 -12.26
N THR A 148 -5.75 -12.45 -13.09
CA THR A 148 -5.26 -11.83 -14.34
C THR A 148 -5.83 -10.41 -14.48
N PRO A 149 -5.22 -9.55 -15.32
CA PRO A 149 -5.80 -8.24 -15.65
C PRO A 149 -7.22 -8.34 -16.23
N ASP A 150 -7.52 -9.41 -16.97
CA ASP A 150 -8.85 -9.64 -17.53
C ASP A 150 -9.88 -10.00 -16.45
N ASP A 151 -9.49 -10.76 -15.42
CA ASP A 151 -10.34 -10.96 -14.25
C ASP A 151 -10.64 -9.64 -13.54
N PHE A 152 -9.64 -8.77 -13.40
CA PHE A 152 -9.84 -7.47 -12.76
C PHE A 152 -10.85 -6.63 -13.54
N ARG A 153 -10.70 -6.53 -14.86
CA ARG A 153 -11.64 -5.82 -15.74
C ARG A 153 -13.04 -6.43 -15.69
N ARG A 154 -13.14 -7.76 -15.69
CA ARG A 154 -14.42 -8.48 -15.58
C ARG A 154 -15.11 -8.20 -14.25
N LEU A 155 -14.39 -8.30 -13.13
CA LEU A 155 -14.94 -8.03 -11.79
C LEU A 155 -15.40 -6.58 -11.64
N HIS A 156 -14.63 -5.62 -12.16
CA HIS A 156 -15.04 -4.22 -12.24
C HIS A 156 -16.35 -4.07 -13.03
N GLY A 157 -16.47 -4.71 -14.21
CA GLY A 157 -17.69 -4.69 -15.01
C GLY A 157 -18.90 -5.38 -14.36
N GLU A 158 -18.65 -6.36 -13.48
CA GLU A 158 -19.66 -7.01 -12.64
C GLU A 158 -20.06 -6.17 -11.41
N GLY A 159 -19.39 -5.03 -11.17
CA GLY A 159 -19.61 -4.20 -9.98
C GLY A 159 -19.06 -4.81 -8.69
N LYS A 160 -18.10 -5.75 -8.80
CA LYS A 160 -17.44 -6.40 -7.66
C LYS A 160 -16.09 -5.77 -7.39
N PHE A 161 -15.73 -5.66 -6.11
CA PHE A 161 -14.39 -5.30 -5.68
C PHE A 161 -13.40 -6.40 -6.09
N ALA A 162 -12.43 -6.03 -6.92
CA ALA A 162 -11.41 -6.93 -7.43
C ALA A 162 -10.21 -6.99 -6.47
N ILE A 163 -10.09 -8.09 -5.74
CA ILE A 163 -8.95 -8.35 -4.85
C ILE A 163 -7.78 -8.86 -5.69
N PHE A 164 -6.68 -8.12 -5.69
CA PHE A 164 -5.39 -8.60 -6.16
C PHE A 164 -4.61 -9.11 -4.95
N ILE A 165 -4.06 -10.32 -4.98
CA ILE A 165 -3.27 -10.84 -3.84
C ILE A 165 -1.79 -10.49 -4.07
N SER A 166 -1.30 -9.53 -3.29
CA SER A 166 0.13 -9.27 -3.11
C SER A 166 0.67 -10.03 -1.89
N MET A 167 1.97 -10.24 -1.86
CA MET A 167 2.68 -10.69 -0.67
C MET A 167 3.90 -9.81 -0.42
N LEU A 168 4.12 -9.44 0.84
CA LEU A 168 5.24 -8.58 1.24
C LEU A 168 6.05 -9.27 2.34
N ASN A 169 7.37 -9.13 2.25
CA ASN A 169 8.40 -9.65 3.14
C ASN A 169 8.74 -11.14 2.93
N ALA A 170 10.01 -11.42 2.67
CA ALA A 170 10.54 -12.78 2.52
C ALA A 170 10.83 -13.48 3.85
N TYR A 171 10.90 -12.74 4.97
CA TYR A 171 11.20 -13.28 6.31
C TYR A 171 10.40 -14.56 6.67
N PRO A 172 9.07 -14.63 6.44
CA PRO A 172 8.30 -15.82 6.78
C PRO A 172 8.67 -17.05 5.95
N LEU A 173 9.32 -16.89 4.79
CA LEU A 173 9.61 -17.99 3.87
C LEU A 173 10.84 -18.82 4.30
N GLY A 174 11.61 -18.34 5.28
CA GLY A 174 12.85 -18.99 5.70
C GLY A 174 13.83 -19.13 4.54
N ASN A 175 14.38 -20.31 4.31
CA ASN A 175 15.30 -20.59 3.19
C ASN A 175 14.68 -21.51 2.12
N ASP A 176 13.34 -21.54 2.02
CA ASP A 176 12.60 -22.43 1.12
C ASP A 176 12.04 -21.66 -0.08
N LEU A 177 12.74 -21.73 -1.21
CA LEU A 177 12.33 -21.07 -2.46
C LEU A 177 10.98 -21.59 -2.99
N SER A 178 10.61 -22.85 -2.69
CA SER A 178 9.36 -23.46 -3.16
C SER A 178 8.12 -22.82 -2.56
N LYS A 179 8.25 -22.01 -1.50
CA LYS A 179 7.14 -21.23 -0.96
C LYS A 179 6.61 -20.21 -1.96
N LEU A 180 7.45 -19.70 -2.87
CA LEU A 180 6.97 -18.80 -3.94
C LEU A 180 5.95 -19.50 -4.84
N ASP A 181 6.23 -20.76 -5.22
CA ASP A 181 5.34 -21.60 -6.01
C ASP A 181 4.01 -21.84 -5.28
N LEU A 182 4.08 -22.18 -3.99
CA LEU A 182 2.91 -22.42 -3.15
C LEU A 182 2.01 -21.18 -3.13
N TRP A 183 2.58 -20.01 -2.85
CA TRP A 183 1.81 -18.76 -2.77
C TRP A 183 1.30 -18.31 -4.14
N ALA A 184 2.07 -18.49 -5.21
CA ALA A 184 1.61 -18.22 -6.57
C ALA A 184 0.43 -19.13 -6.97
N GLY A 185 0.50 -20.42 -6.62
CA GLY A 185 -0.59 -21.38 -6.80
C GLY A 185 -1.84 -21.04 -5.99
N ARG A 186 -1.68 -20.35 -4.87
CA ARG A 186 -2.77 -19.80 -4.04
C ARG A 186 -3.29 -18.43 -4.49
N GLY A 187 -2.75 -17.88 -5.58
CA GLY A 187 -3.26 -16.65 -6.17
C GLY A 187 -2.40 -15.41 -5.98
N MET A 188 -1.24 -15.50 -5.32
CA MET A 188 -0.29 -14.39 -5.25
C MET A 188 0.15 -13.96 -6.66
N ARG A 189 0.10 -12.67 -6.95
CA ARG A 189 0.49 -12.09 -8.26
C ARG A 189 1.52 -10.97 -8.16
N MET A 190 1.87 -10.52 -6.97
CA MET A 190 3.01 -9.63 -6.71
C MET A 190 3.72 -10.06 -5.43
N PHE A 191 5.05 -9.99 -5.43
CA PHE A 191 5.88 -10.32 -4.26
C PHE A 191 6.92 -9.23 -4.02
N GLY A 192 6.91 -8.65 -2.82
CA GLY A 192 7.94 -7.73 -2.33
C GLY A 192 8.88 -8.42 -1.36
N PHE A 193 10.18 -8.29 -1.59
CA PHE A 193 11.21 -9.00 -0.82
C PHE A 193 11.32 -8.51 0.64
N SER A 194 11.10 -7.23 0.87
CA SER A 194 11.51 -6.57 2.11
C SER A 194 10.35 -5.90 2.82
N TYR A 195 10.53 -5.68 4.12
CA TYR A 195 9.77 -4.72 4.95
C TYR A 195 10.80 -3.94 5.78
N ILE A 196 10.43 -3.36 6.92
CA ILE A 196 11.39 -2.95 7.96
C ILE A 196 12.18 -4.17 8.43
N GLY A 197 13.49 -4.00 8.56
CA GLY A 197 14.43 -5.04 8.94
C GLY A 197 14.93 -5.87 7.76
N ASN A 198 16.20 -6.27 7.81
CA ASN A 198 16.77 -7.18 6.82
C ASN A 198 16.16 -8.59 6.97
N ASN A 199 16.23 -9.38 5.91
CA ASN A 199 15.94 -10.81 5.97
C ASN A 199 17.00 -11.59 5.19
N SER A 200 16.94 -12.93 5.22
CA SER A 200 17.97 -13.77 4.61
C SER A 200 18.00 -13.71 3.07
N TRP A 201 17.04 -13.05 2.42
CA TRP A 201 16.93 -12.97 0.96
C TRP A 201 17.40 -11.61 0.44
N ALA A 202 17.06 -10.53 1.14
CA ALA A 202 17.35 -9.17 0.70
C ALA A 202 17.57 -8.20 1.87
N ASP A 203 18.44 -7.23 1.65
CA ASP A 203 18.60 -6.08 2.53
C ASP A 203 17.39 -5.13 2.42
N SER A 204 17.03 -4.52 3.54
CA SER A 204 15.98 -3.50 3.63
C SER A 204 16.56 -2.10 3.49
N SER A 205 15.76 -1.15 2.98
CA SER A 205 16.09 0.28 3.07
C SER A 205 16.08 0.78 4.52
N ARG A 206 15.50 0.01 5.44
CA ARG A 206 15.29 0.34 6.85
C ARG A 206 15.77 -0.82 7.74
N PRO A 207 17.09 -1.10 7.81
CA PRO A 207 17.62 -2.07 8.76
C PRO A 207 17.23 -1.65 10.17
N LEU A 208 16.82 -2.60 11.00
CA LEU A 208 16.35 -2.32 12.35
C LEU A 208 17.41 -2.78 13.37
N PRO A 209 18.10 -1.87 14.08
CA PRO A 209 19.13 -2.25 15.05
C PRO A 209 18.60 -3.18 16.16
N PHE A 210 17.32 -3.10 16.49
CA PHE A 210 16.71 -4.02 17.47
C PHE A 210 16.72 -5.49 17.02
N PHE A 211 16.69 -5.74 15.71
CA PHE A 211 16.86 -7.07 15.12
C PHE A 211 18.34 -7.44 14.93
N ASN A 212 19.24 -6.59 15.42
CA ASN A 212 20.69 -6.69 15.22
C ASN A 212 21.10 -6.60 13.73
N ASP A 213 20.33 -5.83 12.94
CA ASP A 213 20.65 -5.59 11.55
C ASP A 213 21.86 -4.67 11.37
N SER A 214 22.60 -4.90 10.30
CA SER A 214 23.58 -3.96 9.75
C SER A 214 23.11 -3.46 8.38
N PRO A 215 23.35 -2.19 8.02
CA PRO A 215 23.06 -1.71 6.67
C PRO A 215 23.79 -2.52 5.60
N ASP A 216 23.09 -2.86 4.52
CA ASP A 216 23.61 -3.61 3.36
C ASP A 216 24.36 -4.91 3.73
N ALA A 217 23.82 -5.68 4.69
CA ALA A 217 24.47 -6.88 5.23
C ALA A 217 24.72 -7.97 4.17
N LEU A 218 23.87 -8.04 3.15
CA LEU A 218 23.97 -8.98 2.03
C LEU A 218 24.60 -8.34 0.78
N ASP A 219 24.94 -7.06 0.84
CA ASP A 219 25.30 -6.25 -0.31
C ASP A 219 24.17 -6.23 -1.38
N GLY A 220 22.91 -6.23 -0.95
CA GLY A 220 21.72 -6.30 -1.82
C GLY A 220 20.92 -7.59 -1.63
N LEU A 221 21.08 -8.55 -2.54
CA LEU A 221 20.42 -9.86 -2.52
C LEU A 221 21.42 -10.96 -2.14
N SER A 222 20.98 -11.89 -1.29
CA SER A 222 21.69 -13.16 -1.10
C SER A 222 21.51 -14.08 -2.32
N GLU A 223 22.21 -15.22 -2.35
CA GLU A 223 22.08 -16.19 -3.44
C GLU A 223 20.65 -16.72 -3.60
N ILE A 224 19.92 -16.97 -2.50
CA ILE A 224 18.51 -17.37 -2.59
C ILE A 224 17.63 -16.20 -3.07
N GLY A 225 17.95 -14.96 -2.71
CA GLY A 225 17.28 -13.77 -3.23
C GLY A 225 17.43 -13.62 -4.75
N LYS A 226 18.63 -13.87 -5.29
CA LYS A 226 18.87 -13.89 -6.74
C LYS A 226 18.10 -15.01 -7.45
N GLN A 227 18.05 -16.20 -6.85
CA GLN A 227 17.23 -17.31 -7.36
C GLN A 227 15.73 -16.98 -7.33
N ALA A 228 15.27 -16.25 -6.31
CA ALA A 228 13.88 -15.79 -6.21
C ALA A 228 13.50 -14.82 -7.32
N VAL A 229 14.37 -13.91 -7.77
CA VAL A 229 14.10 -13.05 -8.93
C VAL A 229 13.78 -13.89 -10.17
N GLN A 230 14.62 -14.88 -10.48
CA GLN A 230 14.40 -15.81 -11.60
C GLN A 230 13.08 -16.58 -11.42
N ARG A 231 12.82 -17.09 -10.21
CA ARG A 231 11.61 -17.88 -9.93
C ARG A 231 10.33 -17.06 -10.06
N LEU A 232 10.32 -15.81 -9.60
CA LEU A 232 9.17 -14.91 -9.72
C LEU A 232 8.87 -14.59 -11.19
N ASN A 233 9.90 -14.34 -12.00
CA ASN A 233 9.74 -14.18 -13.44
C ASN A 233 9.16 -15.45 -14.10
N ASP A 234 9.59 -16.66 -13.68
CA ASP A 234 9.07 -17.93 -14.20
C ASP A 234 7.60 -18.15 -13.85
N LEU A 235 7.22 -17.79 -12.62
CA LEU A 235 5.84 -17.90 -12.13
C LEU A 235 4.90 -16.83 -12.70
N GLY A 236 5.42 -15.79 -13.36
CA GLY A 236 4.61 -14.65 -13.80
C GLY A 236 4.09 -13.82 -12.63
N VAL A 237 4.89 -13.69 -11.57
CA VAL A 237 4.60 -12.87 -10.39
C VAL A 237 5.38 -11.56 -10.51
N ILE A 238 4.69 -10.44 -10.31
CA ILE A 238 5.30 -9.11 -10.34
C ILE A 238 6.30 -8.99 -9.19
N ILE A 239 7.52 -8.52 -9.49
CA ILE A 239 8.50 -8.22 -8.46
C ILE A 239 8.26 -6.80 -7.95
N ASP A 240 8.00 -6.69 -6.65
CA ASP A 240 7.86 -5.43 -5.94
C ASP A 240 9.17 -5.03 -5.25
N VAL A 241 9.66 -3.82 -5.55
CA VAL A 241 10.92 -3.27 -5.03
C VAL A 241 10.71 -2.20 -3.95
N SER A 242 9.48 -1.89 -3.55
CA SER A 242 9.25 -1.09 -2.35
C SER A 242 9.89 -1.78 -1.13
N GLN A 243 10.38 -0.99 -0.17
CA GLN A 243 11.09 -1.43 1.06
C GLN A 243 12.52 -1.97 0.88
N MET A 244 12.91 -2.39 -0.32
CA MET A 244 14.25 -2.95 -0.58
C MET A 244 15.35 -1.89 -0.43
N SER A 245 16.56 -2.29 -0.06
CA SER A 245 17.72 -1.40 -0.14
C SER A 245 18.01 -1.02 -1.60
N THR A 246 18.72 0.09 -1.82
CA THR A 246 19.11 0.54 -3.16
C THR A 246 19.90 -0.52 -3.92
N LYS A 247 20.85 -1.22 -3.27
CA LYS A 247 21.65 -2.28 -3.90
C LYS A 247 20.79 -3.48 -4.29
N ALA A 248 19.84 -3.86 -3.45
CA ALA A 248 18.94 -4.96 -3.74
C ALA A 248 18.04 -4.60 -4.94
N LEU A 249 17.51 -3.38 -5.01
CA LEU A 249 16.74 -2.89 -6.16
C LEU A 249 17.58 -2.91 -7.45
N GLU A 250 18.82 -2.44 -7.40
CA GLU A 250 19.75 -2.46 -8.55
C GLU A 250 19.96 -3.89 -9.07
N GLN A 251 20.21 -4.85 -8.18
CA GLN A 251 20.38 -6.26 -8.55
C GLN A 251 19.09 -6.88 -9.10
N VAL A 252 17.92 -6.54 -8.53
CA VAL A 252 16.64 -6.97 -9.11
C VAL A 252 16.47 -6.42 -10.53
N ALA A 253 16.84 -5.16 -10.78
CA ALA A 253 16.75 -4.54 -12.10
C ALA A 253 17.72 -5.17 -13.12
N GLU A 254 18.89 -5.64 -12.67
CA GLU A 254 19.85 -6.38 -13.51
C GLU A 254 19.38 -7.80 -13.83
N LEU A 255 18.77 -8.48 -12.86
CA LEU A 255 18.43 -9.91 -12.96
C LEU A 255 17.03 -10.16 -13.55
N SER A 256 16.08 -9.24 -13.36
CA SER A 256 14.70 -9.43 -13.79
C SER A 256 14.57 -9.27 -15.30
N ARG A 257 13.89 -10.23 -15.94
CA ARG A 257 13.51 -10.14 -17.36
C ARG A 257 12.11 -9.53 -17.57
N THR A 258 11.39 -9.22 -16.50
CA THR A 258 10.04 -8.67 -16.54
C THR A 258 9.99 -7.30 -15.86
N PRO A 259 9.01 -6.44 -16.18
CA PRO A 259 8.86 -5.16 -15.53
C PRO A 259 8.73 -5.26 -14.01
N LEU A 260 9.29 -4.26 -13.32
CA LEU A 260 9.26 -4.13 -11.86
C LEU A 260 8.15 -3.18 -11.42
N VAL A 261 7.68 -3.33 -10.18
CA VAL A 261 6.78 -2.36 -9.55
C VAL A 261 7.42 -1.87 -8.25
N ALA A 262 7.27 -0.59 -7.92
CA ALA A 262 7.34 -0.15 -6.53
C ALA A 262 5.90 0.06 -6.06
N SER A 263 5.37 -0.85 -5.24
CA SER A 263 3.93 -0.90 -4.95
C SER A 263 3.45 0.22 -4.02
N HIS A 264 4.36 0.85 -3.28
CA HIS A 264 4.07 1.98 -2.40
C HIS A 264 5.37 2.74 -2.09
N SER A 265 5.78 3.69 -2.93
CA SER A 265 7.01 4.48 -2.68
C SER A 265 6.85 5.94 -3.11
N ALA A 266 7.55 6.86 -2.46
CA ALA A 266 7.58 8.27 -2.83
C ALA A 266 8.99 8.69 -3.31
N PRO A 267 9.13 9.80 -4.06
CA PRO A 267 10.43 10.27 -4.52
C PRO A 267 11.22 10.94 -3.38
N ARG A 268 12.55 10.75 -3.34
CA ARG A 268 13.45 11.41 -2.36
C ARG A 268 13.45 12.93 -2.47
N ALA A 269 13.03 13.47 -3.60
CA ALA A 269 12.88 14.91 -3.77
C ALA A 269 11.75 15.52 -2.92
N ALA A 270 10.79 14.70 -2.44
CA ALA A 270 9.81 15.13 -1.46
C ALA A 270 10.38 15.10 -0.04
N VAL A 271 10.92 13.93 0.34
CA VAL A 271 11.63 13.72 1.61
C VAL A 271 12.84 12.82 1.36
N ASP A 272 14.04 13.29 1.69
CA ASP A 272 15.28 12.53 1.49
C ASP A 272 15.49 11.53 2.62
N ILE A 273 14.89 10.35 2.45
CA ILE A 273 15.02 9.20 3.35
C ILE A 273 15.28 7.93 2.51
N PRO A 274 16.00 6.93 3.05
CA PRO A 274 16.29 5.68 2.33
C PRO A 274 15.05 4.94 1.83
N ARG A 275 13.92 5.10 2.52
CA ARG A 275 12.63 4.49 2.14
C ARG A 275 12.07 5.05 0.82
N ASN A 276 12.46 6.27 0.44
CA ASN A 276 12.05 6.92 -0.79
C ASN A 276 13.03 6.62 -1.93
N LEU A 277 12.55 6.75 -3.17
CA LEU A 277 13.30 6.44 -4.39
C LEU A 277 14.09 7.65 -4.89
N SER A 278 15.38 7.46 -5.14
CA SER A 278 16.22 8.40 -5.88
C SER A 278 15.86 8.42 -7.36
N ASP A 279 16.29 9.45 -8.09
CA ASP A 279 16.11 9.54 -9.54
C ASP A 279 16.69 8.33 -10.29
N LYS A 280 17.81 7.78 -9.81
CA LYS A 280 18.44 6.57 -10.39
C LYS A 280 17.50 5.37 -10.26
N GLU A 281 16.96 5.14 -9.06
CA GLU A 281 16.03 4.03 -8.81
C GLU A 281 14.72 4.20 -9.60
N LEU A 282 14.22 5.42 -9.73
CA LEU A 282 13.09 5.73 -10.61
C LEU A 282 13.39 5.32 -12.07
N GLN A 283 14.57 5.67 -12.60
CA GLN A 283 14.95 5.26 -13.96
C GLN A 283 15.10 3.74 -14.11
N LEU A 284 15.61 3.02 -13.10
CA LEU A 284 15.72 1.56 -13.15
C LEU A 284 14.33 0.90 -13.30
N ILE A 285 13.35 1.37 -12.50
CA ILE A 285 11.98 0.88 -12.60
C ILE A 285 11.39 1.21 -13.97
N LYS A 286 11.56 2.45 -14.46
CA LYS A 286 11.12 2.85 -15.80
C LYS A 286 11.72 1.98 -16.90
N ASN A 287 13.04 1.77 -16.87
CA ASN A 287 13.78 1.04 -17.90
C ASN A 287 13.39 -0.43 -17.98
N SER A 288 12.88 -1.02 -16.89
CA SER A 288 12.26 -2.35 -16.91
C SER A 288 10.91 -2.40 -17.63
N GLY A 289 10.31 -1.25 -17.98
CA GLY A 289 8.91 -1.12 -18.40
C GLY A 289 7.92 -0.99 -17.23
N GLY A 290 8.46 -0.81 -16.02
CA GLY A 290 7.77 -0.90 -14.74
C GLY A 290 6.93 0.32 -14.35
N VAL A 291 6.41 0.31 -13.12
CA VAL A 291 5.57 1.39 -12.58
C VAL A 291 5.96 1.71 -11.13
N VAL A 292 6.01 3.00 -10.81
CA VAL A 292 6.12 3.50 -9.44
C VAL A 292 4.73 3.93 -8.97
N GLN A 293 4.18 3.21 -7.99
CA GLN A 293 2.92 3.54 -7.36
C GLN A 293 3.21 4.52 -6.21
N VAL A 294 2.95 5.81 -6.44
CA VAL A 294 3.25 6.88 -5.50
C VAL A 294 2.37 6.72 -4.27
N VAL A 295 2.98 6.66 -3.10
CA VAL A 295 2.29 6.34 -1.84
C VAL A 295 1.84 7.59 -1.09
N ALA A 296 0.60 7.56 -0.59
CA ALA A 296 0.03 8.58 0.29
C ALA A 296 0.45 8.41 1.77
N PHE A 297 1.76 8.36 2.03
CA PHE A 297 2.31 8.24 3.38
C PHE A 297 2.89 9.58 3.84
N SER A 298 2.30 10.18 4.87
CA SER A 298 2.55 11.60 5.23
C SER A 298 4.05 11.92 5.43
N GLN A 299 4.76 11.09 6.20
CA GLN A 299 6.17 11.30 6.53
C GLN A 299 7.12 11.03 5.35
N TYR A 300 6.62 10.49 4.24
CA TYR A 300 7.39 10.28 3.00
C TYR A 300 7.17 11.39 1.97
N LEU A 301 6.10 12.18 2.14
CA LEU A 301 5.70 13.25 1.24
C LEU A 301 6.05 14.64 1.76
N LYS A 302 6.14 14.78 3.09
CA LYS A 302 6.36 16.06 3.75
C LYS A 302 7.41 15.94 4.85
N PRO A 303 8.49 16.77 4.84
CA PRO A 303 9.48 16.77 5.90
C PRO A 303 8.86 17.15 7.26
N LEU A 304 9.40 16.59 8.34
CA LEU A 304 8.96 16.91 9.70
C LEU A 304 9.16 18.39 10.01
N THR A 305 8.17 19.02 10.64
CA THR A 305 8.30 20.40 11.14
C THR A 305 9.44 20.54 12.15
N GLN A 306 9.99 21.76 12.27
CA GLN A 306 11.03 22.06 13.26
C GLN A 306 10.57 21.73 14.69
N GLY A 307 9.31 22.04 15.04
CA GLY A 307 8.76 21.75 16.36
C GLY A 307 8.74 20.25 16.69
N THR A 308 8.44 19.40 15.71
CA THR A 308 8.51 17.94 15.88
C THR A 308 9.96 17.47 15.98
N GLN A 309 10.87 18.00 15.17
CA GLN A 309 12.30 17.69 15.29
C GLN A 309 12.88 18.11 16.65
N ASP A 310 12.46 19.24 17.21
CA ASP A 310 12.87 19.71 18.53
C ASP A 310 12.39 18.76 19.65
N LYS A 311 11.12 18.32 19.58
CA LYS A 311 10.57 17.30 20.49
C LYS A 311 11.33 15.98 20.39
N LEU A 312 11.65 15.53 19.18
CA LEU A 312 12.43 14.30 18.95
C LEU A 312 13.85 14.45 19.49
N ASN A 313 14.51 15.60 19.30
CA ASN A 313 15.84 15.86 19.84
C ASN A 313 15.84 15.88 21.38
N ALA A 314 14.80 16.46 21.99
CA ALA A 314 14.62 16.40 23.45
C ALA A 314 14.40 14.96 23.94
N LEU A 315 13.62 14.14 23.21
CA LEU A 315 13.49 12.72 23.51
C LEU A 315 14.83 11.99 23.39
N ARG A 316 15.55 12.17 22.29
CA ARG A 316 16.86 11.56 22.02
C ARG A 316 17.87 11.86 23.14
N ALA A 317 17.93 13.12 23.58
CA ALA A 317 18.80 13.52 24.68
C ALA A 317 18.49 12.78 26.00
N ARG A 318 17.21 12.49 26.30
CA ARG A 318 16.83 11.70 27.49
C ARG A 318 17.28 10.23 27.43
N PHE A 319 17.61 9.73 26.25
CA PHE A 319 18.06 8.36 26.02
C PHE A 319 19.55 8.27 25.64
N ASP A 320 20.31 9.36 25.85
CA ASP A 320 21.74 9.48 25.55
C ASP A 320 22.07 9.34 24.05
N LEU A 321 21.12 9.70 23.18
CA LEU A 321 21.34 9.76 21.74
C LEU A 321 21.73 11.19 21.32
N PRO A 322 22.62 11.36 20.32
CA PRO A 322 22.92 12.67 19.75
C PRO A 322 21.68 13.25 19.06
N PRO A 323 21.65 14.57 18.77
CA PRO A 323 20.62 15.17 17.93
C PRO A 323 20.45 14.43 16.59
N LEU A 324 19.26 14.51 16.01
CA LEU A 324 18.90 13.83 14.76
C LEU A 324 19.94 14.15 13.66
N PRO A 325 20.63 13.14 13.11
CA PRO A 325 21.56 13.36 12.01
C PRO A 325 20.83 13.54 10.67
N ASN A 326 19.61 12.98 10.54
CA ASN A 326 18.75 13.06 9.37
C ASN A 326 17.33 12.55 9.74
N LEU A 327 16.40 12.63 8.78
CA LEU A 327 15.02 12.18 8.97
C LEU A 327 14.88 10.65 9.02
N ALA A 328 15.83 9.87 8.49
CA ALA A 328 15.75 8.40 8.58
C ALA A 328 15.78 7.93 10.04
N MET A 329 16.54 8.62 10.90
CA MET A 329 16.60 8.38 12.35
C MET A 329 15.46 9.05 13.13
N ALA A 330 14.63 9.87 12.46
CA ALA A 330 13.48 10.53 13.05
C ALA A 330 12.19 9.69 12.93
N LEU A 331 12.10 8.86 11.87
CA LEU A 331 10.89 8.13 11.52
C LEU A 331 10.84 6.70 12.08
N MET A 332 11.94 6.21 12.63
CA MET A 332 12.04 4.91 13.28
C MET A 332 13.22 4.88 14.27
N PRO A 333 13.23 3.96 15.26
CA PRO A 333 14.36 3.77 16.17
C PRO A 333 15.56 3.11 15.45
N GLY A 334 16.24 3.87 14.59
CA GLY A 334 17.28 3.40 13.67
C GLY A 334 18.73 3.56 14.14
N ASP A 335 18.99 4.19 15.29
CA ASP A 335 20.36 4.39 15.78
C ASP A 335 21.05 3.06 16.09
N PRO A 336 22.27 2.79 15.57
CA PRO A 336 22.93 1.49 15.74
C PRO A 336 23.10 1.04 17.20
N ILE A 337 23.31 1.97 18.13
CA ILE A 337 23.48 1.68 19.57
C ILE A 337 22.25 1.02 20.20
N ILE A 338 21.07 1.14 19.57
CA ILE A 338 19.82 0.53 20.02
C ILE A 338 19.93 -1.00 20.05
N THR A 339 20.81 -1.61 19.24
CA THR A 339 21.07 -3.06 19.32
C THR A 339 21.47 -3.51 20.73
N ALA A 340 22.17 -2.66 21.49
CA ALA A 340 22.63 -2.98 22.85
C ALA A 340 21.62 -2.62 23.95
N TRP A 341 20.48 -2.01 23.62
CA TRP A 341 19.50 -1.58 24.60
C TRP A 341 18.68 -2.75 25.15
N SER A 342 18.20 -2.64 26.39
CA SER A 342 17.18 -3.57 26.88
C SER A 342 15.87 -3.37 26.10
N GLU A 343 15.05 -4.43 26.03
CA GLU A 343 13.70 -4.40 25.46
C GLU A 343 12.86 -3.27 26.08
N GLN A 344 12.92 -3.13 27.41
CA GLN A 344 12.22 -2.06 28.13
C GLN A 344 12.70 -0.66 27.71
N LYS A 345 14.02 -0.45 27.57
CA LYS A 345 14.55 0.86 27.15
C LYS A 345 14.11 1.19 25.73
N LEU A 346 14.13 0.21 24.81
CA LEU A 346 13.59 0.41 23.47
C LEU A 346 12.10 0.72 23.50
N GLY A 347 11.30 -0.04 24.24
CA GLY A 347 9.86 0.18 24.33
C GLY A 347 9.54 1.62 24.74
N GLN A 348 10.18 2.13 25.79
CA GLN A 348 9.99 3.51 26.23
C GLN A 348 10.38 4.55 25.17
N TYR A 349 11.53 4.33 24.49
CA TYR A 349 12.00 5.25 23.45
C TYR A 349 11.08 5.25 22.23
N ALA A 350 10.76 4.06 21.70
CA ALA A 350 9.95 3.89 20.52
C ALA A 350 8.51 4.37 20.75
N SER A 351 7.88 4.06 21.89
CA SER A 351 6.57 4.64 22.24
C SER A 351 6.59 6.16 22.29
N GLY A 352 7.64 6.75 22.89
CA GLY A 352 7.81 8.21 22.92
C GLY A 352 8.04 8.82 21.53
N LEU A 353 8.81 8.13 20.68
CA LEU A 353 9.09 8.55 19.30
C LEU A 353 7.80 8.54 18.48
N TYR A 354 7.06 7.44 18.49
CA TYR A 354 5.83 7.31 17.70
C TYR A 354 4.72 8.26 18.20
N ALA A 355 4.58 8.46 19.51
CA ALA A 355 3.64 9.45 20.05
C ALA A 355 3.94 10.88 19.57
N ILE A 356 5.22 11.26 19.46
CA ILE A 356 5.62 12.56 18.90
C ILE A 356 5.28 12.63 17.40
N LEU A 357 5.49 11.55 16.66
CA LEU A 357 5.18 11.50 15.22
C LEU A 357 3.67 11.52 14.94
N GLU A 358 2.83 10.99 15.82
CA GLU A 358 1.36 11.06 15.71
C GLU A 358 0.84 12.50 15.81
N GLU A 359 1.55 13.39 16.49
CA GLU A 359 1.23 14.81 16.58
C GLU A 359 1.66 15.62 15.34
N GLU A 360 2.47 15.05 14.43
CA GLU A 360 2.95 15.74 13.24
C GLU A 360 1.78 16.04 12.28
N PRO A 361 1.64 17.28 11.80
CA PRO A 361 0.60 17.61 10.83
C PRO A 361 0.71 16.78 9.55
N LYS A 362 -0.33 15.99 9.26
CA LYS A 362 -0.40 15.16 8.05
C LYS A 362 -0.07 15.93 6.77
N ALA A 363 0.52 15.21 5.81
CA ALA A 363 0.61 15.70 4.43
C ALA A 363 -0.80 15.87 3.85
N THR A 364 -0.90 16.63 2.77
CA THR A 364 -2.15 16.98 2.10
C THR A 364 -2.20 16.40 0.69
N LEU A 365 -3.38 16.44 0.05
CA LEU A 365 -3.51 16.12 -1.38
C LEU A 365 -2.54 16.91 -2.27
N LYS A 366 -2.20 18.15 -1.89
CA LYS A 366 -1.20 18.94 -2.63
C LYS A 366 0.20 18.33 -2.54
N ASP A 367 0.63 17.92 -1.36
CA ASP A 367 1.95 17.30 -1.18
C ASP A 367 2.03 15.98 -1.97
N PHE A 368 0.92 15.22 -2.00
CA PHE A 368 0.81 14.01 -2.80
C PHE A 368 0.84 14.28 -4.30
N GLY A 369 0.09 15.28 -4.78
CA GLY A 369 0.13 15.73 -6.17
C GLY A 369 1.52 16.23 -6.59
N ASP A 370 2.26 16.90 -5.70
CA ASP A 370 3.64 17.34 -5.96
C ASP A 370 4.59 16.15 -6.17
N ALA A 371 4.41 15.07 -5.39
CA ALA A 371 5.16 13.83 -5.55
C ALA A 371 4.79 13.09 -6.86
N ILE A 372 3.50 13.06 -7.23
CA ILE A 372 3.05 12.49 -8.52
C ILE A 372 3.66 13.29 -9.67
N ASP A 373 3.54 14.62 -9.67
CA ASP A 373 4.11 15.50 -10.70
C ASP A 373 5.62 15.29 -10.84
N TYR A 374 6.33 15.22 -9.73
CA TYR A 374 7.76 14.96 -9.74
C TYR A 374 8.07 13.62 -10.42
N THR A 375 7.37 12.56 -10.02
CA THR A 375 7.59 11.22 -10.53
C THR A 375 7.25 11.15 -12.03
N VAL A 376 6.12 11.71 -12.46
CA VAL A 376 5.71 11.80 -13.88
C VAL A 376 6.75 12.57 -14.71
N ARG A 377 7.29 13.69 -14.21
CA ARG A 377 8.36 14.42 -14.92
C ARG A 377 9.63 13.60 -15.09
N LYS A 378 9.97 12.73 -14.14
CA LYS A 378 11.20 11.92 -14.18
C LYS A 378 11.07 10.69 -15.05
N ILE A 379 9.95 9.98 -14.98
CA ILE A 379 9.80 8.68 -15.63
C ILE A 379 8.69 8.58 -16.67
N GLY A 380 7.87 9.62 -16.82
CA GLY A 380 6.79 9.69 -17.79
C GLY A 380 5.48 9.11 -17.24
N ILE A 381 4.35 9.59 -17.78
CA ILE A 381 3.00 9.25 -17.31
C ILE A 381 2.69 7.75 -17.38
N ASP A 382 3.35 7.01 -18.27
CA ASP A 382 3.16 5.58 -18.47
C ASP A 382 3.86 4.69 -17.41
N HIS A 383 4.52 5.29 -16.42
CA HIS A 383 5.32 4.59 -15.41
C HIS A 383 4.97 5.02 -13.98
N VAL A 384 3.83 5.68 -13.79
CA VAL A 384 3.39 6.18 -12.48
C VAL A 384 2.00 5.65 -12.18
N GLY A 385 1.71 5.37 -10.92
CA GLY A 385 0.35 5.26 -10.42
C GLY A 385 0.26 5.55 -8.94
N ILE A 386 -0.71 4.97 -8.24
CA ILE A 386 -1.19 5.43 -6.93
C ILE A 386 -1.25 4.28 -5.92
N ALA A 387 -0.85 4.56 -4.69
CA ALA A 387 -0.99 3.67 -3.54
C ALA A 387 -1.37 4.46 -2.27
N SER A 388 -2.08 3.83 -1.34
CA SER A 388 -2.44 4.48 -0.06
C SER A 388 -1.53 4.11 1.10
N ASP A 389 -1.11 2.84 1.20
CA ASP A 389 -0.56 2.22 2.41
C ASP A 389 -1.58 2.18 3.58
N PHE A 390 -2.88 2.11 3.24
CA PHE A 390 -3.95 2.07 4.23
C PHE A 390 -3.81 0.85 5.17
N ASN A 391 -4.21 1.07 6.42
CA ASN A 391 -4.08 0.18 7.57
C ASN A 391 -2.64 -0.11 8.03
N ASP A 392 -1.60 0.55 7.47
CA ASP A 392 -0.22 0.49 7.96
C ASP A 392 0.43 1.89 8.06
N GLY A 393 -0.37 2.91 8.42
CA GLY A 393 0.08 4.29 8.63
C GLY A 393 -0.15 5.24 7.45
N GLY A 394 -0.54 4.72 6.30
CA GLY A 394 -0.92 5.51 5.12
C GLY A 394 -2.17 6.37 5.31
N GLY A 395 -2.40 7.22 4.32
CA GLY A 395 -3.45 8.23 4.32
C GLY A 395 -2.92 9.64 4.61
N ILE A 396 -3.54 10.60 3.94
CA ILE A 396 -3.21 12.02 4.00
C ILE A 396 -4.47 12.82 4.26
N LYS A 397 -4.32 14.10 4.61
CA LYS A 397 -5.47 14.98 4.78
C LYS A 397 -6.25 15.11 3.47
N GLY A 398 -7.53 14.71 3.50
CA GLY A 398 -8.42 14.67 2.34
C GLY A 398 -8.42 13.34 1.58
N TRP A 399 -7.64 12.34 2.02
CA TRP A 399 -7.72 10.95 1.58
C TRP A 399 -7.32 10.03 2.74
N GLU A 400 -8.18 9.96 3.74
CA GLU A 400 -8.01 9.21 4.97
C GLU A 400 -8.46 7.75 4.87
N ASN A 401 -9.33 7.42 3.91
CA ASN A 401 -9.81 6.07 3.65
C ASN A 401 -10.19 5.85 2.16
N VAL A 402 -10.44 4.60 1.76
CA VAL A 402 -10.77 4.26 0.36
C VAL A 402 -12.06 4.91 -0.15
N GLY A 403 -12.92 5.43 0.73
CA GLY A 403 -14.15 6.15 0.35
C GLY A 403 -13.92 7.53 -0.27
N GLU A 404 -12.70 8.06 -0.15
CA GLU A 404 -12.35 9.44 -0.52
C GLU A 404 -11.46 9.53 -1.77
N ILE A 405 -11.24 8.44 -2.49
CA ILE A 405 -10.33 8.40 -3.66
C ILE A 405 -10.63 9.47 -4.72
N ARG A 406 -11.90 9.92 -4.83
CA ARG A 406 -12.31 11.00 -5.73
C ARG A 406 -11.62 12.33 -5.45
N ASN A 407 -11.17 12.54 -4.22
CA ASN A 407 -10.43 13.73 -3.83
C ASN A 407 -9.03 13.77 -4.47
N VAL A 408 -8.39 12.61 -4.62
CA VAL A 408 -7.14 12.48 -5.39
C VAL A 408 -7.40 12.78 -6.87
N THR A 409 -8.49 12.25 -7.44
CA THR A 409 -8.89 12.56 -8.81
C THR A 409 -9.14 14.06 -9.01
N ALA A 410 -9.76 14.73 -8.04
CA ALA A 410 -9.98 16.17 -8.06
C ALA A 410 -8.66 16.97 -8.05
N GLU A 411 -7.69 16.57 -7.20
CA GLU A 411 -6.35 17.17 -7.20
C GLU A 411 -5.65 17.03 -8.57
N LEU A 412 -5.72 15.84 -9.18
CA LEU A 412 -5.11 15.60 -10.50
C LEU A 412 -5.77 16.44 -11.60
N LEU A 413 -7.11 16.54 -11.61
CA LEU A 413 -7.83 17.41 -12.52
C LEU A 413 -7.47 18.89 -12.32
N GLN A 414 -7.35 19.33 -11.06
CA GLN A 414 -6.97 20.70 -10.70
C GLN A 414 -5.56 21.07 -11.19
N ARG A 415 -4.66 20.08 -11.29
CA ARG A 415 -3.31 20.21 -11.87
C ARG A 415 -3.26 20.13 -13.39
N GLY A 416 -4.37 19.79 -14.04
CA GLY A 416 -4.49 19.71 -15.49
C GLY A 416 -4.14 18.36 -16.11
N TYR A 417 -4.09 17.28 -15.33
CA TYR A 417 -4.02 15.93 -15.91
C TYR A 417 -5.27 15.66 -16.74
N SER A 418 -5.07 15.07 -17.92
CA SER A 418 -6.19 14.62 -18.74
C SER A 418 -6.87 13.42 -18.10
N GLU A 419 -8.14 13.17 -18.45
CA GLU A 419 -8.85 11.98 -17.97
C GLU A 419 -8.15 10.67 -18.39
N ALA A 420 -7.48 10.67 -19.54
CA ALA A 420 -6.69 9.54 -20.00
C ALA A 420 -5.44 9.31 -19.14
N ASP A 421 -4.76 10.38 -18.72
CA ASP A 421 -3.60 10.28 -17.82
C ASP A 421 -4.03 9.83 -16.42
N ILE A 422 -5.17 10.33 -15.93
CA ILE A 422 -5.76 9.90 -14.66
C ILE A 422 -6.12 8.40 -14.71
N ALA A 423 -6.67 7.90 -15.83
CA ALA A 423 -6.94 6.48 -16.01
C ALA A 423 -5.67 5.61 -15.97
N LYS A 424 -4.55 6.14 -16.50
CA LYS A 424 -3.24 5.46 -16.42
C LYS A 424 -2.74 5.40 -14.98
N LEU A 425 -2.77 6.53 -14.26
CA LEU A 425 -2.35 6.65 -12.86
C LEU A 425 -3.15 5.74 -11.94
N TRP A 426 -4.48 5.68 -12.12
CA TRP A 426 -5.36 4.89 -11.28
C TRP A 426 -5.28 3.38 -11.50
N GLY A 427 -4.56 2.89 -12.51
CA GLY A 427 -4.40 1.45 -12.67
C GLY A 427 -4.08 0.98 -14.08
N GLY A 428 -4.33 1.80 -15.11
CA GLY A 428 -4.01 1.44 -16.49
C GLY A 428 -2.55 1.01 -16.67
N ASN A 429 -1.62 1.72 -16.05
CA ASN A 429 -0.19 1.38 -16.09
C ASN A 429 0.13 0.08 -15.35
N PHE A 430 -0.46 -0.12 -14.16
CA PHE A 430 -0.27 -1.35 -13.39
C PHE A 430 -0.80 -2.56 -14.16
N MET A 431 -2.00 -2.45 -14.76
CA MET A 431 -2.60 -3.53 -15.56
C MET A 431 -1.74 -3.90 -16.78
N ARG A 432 -1.06 -2.91 -17.41
CA ARG A 432 -0.08 -3.16 -18.48
C ARG A 432 1.10 -3.98 -17.95
N VAL A 433 1.69 -3.59 -16.83
CA VAL A 433 2.83 -4.31 -16.23
C VAL A 433 2.41 -5.73 -15.86
N TRP A 434 1.26 -5.89 -15.22
CA TRP A 434 0.75 -7.21 -14.84
C TRP A 434 0.56 -8.13 -16.05
N ASP A 435 -0.03 -7.63 -17.14
CA ASP A 435 -0.17 -8.38 -18.40
C ASP A 435 1.19 -8.80 -18.99
N GLN A 436 2.16 -7.89 -19.03
CA GLN A 436 3.52 -8.16 -19.54
C GLN A 436 4.24 -9.23 -18.71
N VAL A 437 4.14 -9.15 -17.38
CA VAL A 437 4.74 -10.13 -16.45
C VAL A 437 4.12 -11.51 -16.66
N GLN A 438 2.80 -11.61 -16.80
CA GLN A 438 2.13 -12.89 -17.02
C GLN A 438 2.47 -13.51 -18.39
N LYS A 439 2.58 -12.70 -19.44
CA LYS A 439 2.97 -13.18 -20.78
C LYS A 439 4.42 -13.69 -20.82
N ALA A 440 5.28 -13.18 -19.95
CA ALA A 440 6.68 -13.60 -19.84
C ALA A 440 6.89 -14.84 -18.94
N ALA A 441 5.82 -15.34 -18.32
CA ALA A 441 5.87 -16.51 -17.45
C ALA A 441 6.34 -17.75 -18.23
N LYS A 442 7.20 -18.54 -17.57
CA LYS A 442 7.69 -19.82 -18.07
C LYS A 442 7.63 -20.82 -16.92
N PRO A 443 6.42 -21.21 -16.47
CA PRO A 443 6.27 -22.10 -15.34
C PRO A 443 6.65 -23.52 -15.77
N ALA A 444 7.95 -23.79 -15.90
CA ALA A 444 8.43 -25.16 -15.86
C ALA A 444 8.15 -25.68 -14.45
N LEU A 445 7.53 -26.86 -14.35
CA LEU A 445 7.47 -27.59 -13.09
C LEU A 445 8.91 -27.78 -12.61
N ALA A 446 9.20 -27.39 -11.38
CA ALA A 446 10.42 -27.88 -10.71
C ALA A 446 10.43 -29.40 -10.90
N SER A 447 11.45 -29.90 -11.58
CA SER A 447 11.63 -31.32 -11.87
C SER A 447 11.30 -32.12 -10.60
N ARG A 448 10.37 -33.07 -10.71
CA ARG A 448 10.12 -34.08 -9.67
C ARG A 448 11.48 -34.58 -9.18
N GLN A 449 11.88 -34.18 -7.97
CA GLN A 449 12.93 -34.91 -7.29
C GLN A 449 12.45 -36.35 -7.25
N GLU A 450 13.25 -37.24 -7.83
CA GLU A 450 13.03 -38.68 -7.77
C GLU A 450 12.80 -39.05 -6.32
N VAL A 451 11.56 -39.39 -5.99
CA VAL A 451 11.27 -40.16 -4.79
C VAL A 451 11.93 -41.51 -5.03
N ALA A 452 13.15 -41.66 -4.52
CA ALA A 452 13.78 -42.95 -4.36
C ALA A 452 12.79 -43.82 -3.57
N ARG A 453 12.20 -44.80 -4.27
CA ARG A 453 11.37 -45.82 -3.62
C ARG A 453 12.32 -46.78 -2.90
N PRO A 454 12.05 -47.13 -1.63
CA PRO A 454 12.68 -48.29 -1.01
C PRO A 454 12.26 -49.58 -1.71
#